data_AF-A0A522TYA0-F1
#
_entry.id   AF-A0A522TYA0-F1
#
_cell.length_a   1.000
_cell.length_b   1.000
_cell.length_c   1.000
_cell.angle_alpha   90.00
_cell.angle_beta   90.00
_cell.angle_gamma   90.00
#
_symmetry.space_group_name_H-M   'P 1'
#
loop_
_entity.id
_entity.type
_entity.pdbx_description
1 polymer ?
#
loop_
_entity_poly.entity_id
_entity_poly.type
_entity_poly.pdbx_seq_one_letter_code
_entity_poly.pdbx_strand_id
1 'polypeptide(L)'
;MILTTTQPIAKKIREVLAPGNGRRIVIVAFVGQDALQVIGGKDAAKGLELYCWDNPTSTSPIGIRELFKEGARIYFVDDLHMKVFWSER
;
A
#
# COMPACT_ATOMS: atom_id res chain seq x y z
N MET A 1 -18.17 10.75 5.62
CA MET A 1 -18.64 10.09 4.38
C MET A 1 -18.04 8.68 4.36
N ILE A 2 -18.85 7.65 4.15
CA ILE A 2 -18.42 6.25 4.05
C ILE A 2 -18.37 5.87 2.56
N LEU A 3 -17.29 5.20 2.14
CA LEU A 3 -17.11 4.73 0.76
C LEU A 3 -17.43 3.23 0.72
N THR A 4 -18.32 2.80 -0.18
CA THR A 4 -18.84 1.41 -0.21
C THR A 4 -18.52 0.65 -1.48
N THR A 5 -17.90 1.29 -2.47
CA THR A 5 -17.53 0.66 -3.75
C THR A 5 -16.04 0.82 -4.03
N THR A 6 -15.48 -0.13 -4.78
CA THR A 6 -14.05 -0.25 -5.03
C THR A 6 -13.44 1.00 -5.68
N GLN A 7 -14.11 1.59 -6.67
CA GLN A 7 -13.56 2.72 -7.43
C GLN A 7 -13.38 3.99 -6.55
N PRO A 8 -14.38 4.46 -5.78
CA PRO A 8 -14.19 5.54 -4.82
C PRO A 8 -13.14 5.25 -3.75
N ILE A 9 -13.06 4.01 -3.24
CA ILE A 9 -12.06 3.61 -2.25
C ILE A 9 -10.65 3.72 -2.85
N ALA A 10 -10.42 3.15 -4.04
CA ALA A 10 -9.14 3.23 -4.74
C ALA A 10 -8.75 4.68 -5.04
N LYS A 11 -9.71 5.51 -5.48
CA LYS A 11 -9.50 6.94 -5.66
C LYS A 11 -9.04 7.60 -4.35
N LYS A 12 -9.70 7.29 -3.23
CA LYS A 12 -9.36 7.90 -1.94
C LYS A 12 -8.00 7.45 -1.41
N ILE A 13 -7.64 6.18 -1.62
CA ILE A 13 -6.30 5.65 -1.29
C ILE A 13 -5.24 6.43 -2.07
N ARG A 14 -5.41 6.59 -3.38
CA ARG A 14 -4.47 7.36 -4.22
C ARG A 14 -4.36 8.82 -3.80
N GLU A 15 -5.48 9.43 -3.43
CA GLU A 15 -5.45 10.77 -2.84
C GLU A 15 -4.58 10.76 -1.60
N VAL A 16 -4.89 9.94 -0.58
CA VAL A 16 -4.15 9.87 0.68
C VAL A 16 -2.66 9.64 0.45
N LEU A 17 -2.29 8.74 -0.45
CA LEU A 17 -0.91 8.34 -0.73
C LEU A 17 -0.21 9.19 -1.81
N ALA A 18 -0.84 10.26 -2.29
CA ALA A 18 -0.27 11.14 -3.30
C ALA A 18 1.14 11.62 -2.89
N PRO A 19 2.10 11.70 -3.82
CA PRO A 19 3.45 12.14 -3.52
C PRO A 19 3.49 13.52 -2.83
N GLY A 20 4.41 13.65 -1.87
CA GLY A 20 4.61 14.88 -1.09
C GLY A 20 5.86 14.75 -0.20
N ASN A 21 6.14 15.78 0.59
CA ASN A 21 7.33 15.82 1.46
C ASN A 21 7.14 15.06 2.80
N GLY A 22 5.90 14.74 3.17
CA GLY A 22 5.55 14.06 4.42
C GLY A 22 5.67 12.53 4.34
N ARG A 23 5.66 11.89 5.50
CA ARG A 23 5.63 10.42 5.60
C ARG A 23 4.33 9.84 5.02
N ARG A 24 4.44 8.69 4.36
CA ARG A 24 3.30 7.92 3.82
C ARG A 24 3.41 6.48 4.28
N ILE A 25 2.35 5.98 4.90
CA ILE A 25 2.32 4.67 5.56
C ILE A 25 1.11 3.89 5.08
N VAL A 26 1.34 2.63 4.71
CA VAL A 26 0.33 1.62 4.43
C VAL A 26 0.53 0.46 5.38
N ILE A 27 -0.51 0.11 6.12
CA ILE A 27 -0.52 -1.07 6.99
C ILE A 27 -1.67 -1.95 6.52
N VAL A 28 -1.36 -3.03 5.84
CA VAL A 28 -2.36 -3.92 5.23
C VAL A 28 -2.04 -5.36 5.53
N ALA A 29 -3.07 -6.17 5.77
CA ALA A 29 -2.87 -7.60 6.00
C ALA A 29 -2.09 -8.27 4.86
N PHE A 30 -2.54 -8.06 3.63
CA PHE A 30 -2.04 -8.75 2.45
C PHE A 30 -1.82 -7.78 1.29
N VAL A 31 -0.90 -8.14 0.41
CA VAL A 31 -0.56 -7.36 -0.78
C VAL A 31 -0.90 -8.16 -2.02
N GLY A 32 -1.78 -7.63 -2.87
CA GLY A 32 -2.14 -8.23 -4.16
C GLY A 32 -1.05 -8.02 -5.23
N GLN A 33 -1.14 -8.78 -6.33
CA GLN A 33 -0.23 -8.63 -7.47
C GLN A 33 -0.36 -7.24 -8.12
N ASP A 34 -1.52 -6.60 -8.04
CA ASP A 34 -1.87 -5.31 -8.63
C ASP A 34 -1.69 -4.13 -7.65
N ALA A 35 -0.98 -4.34 -6.54
CA ALA A 35 -0.86 -3.34 -5.47
C ALA A 35 -0.28 -2.01 -5.96
N LEU A 36 0.68 -2.03 -6.91
CA LEU A 36 1.27 -0.82 -7.48
C LEU A 36 0.22 0.04 -8.20
N GLN A 37 -0.69 -0.57 -8.95
CA GLN A 37 -1.78 0.09 -9.67
C GLN A 37 -2.86 0.63 -8.71
N VAL A 38 -3.10 -0.07 -7.61
CA VAL A 38 -4.03 0.37 -6.56
C VAL A 38 -3.52 1.65 -5.90
N ILE A 39 -2.25 1.71 -5.48
CA ILE A 39 -1.70 2.87 -4.75
C ILE A 39 -1.44 4.10 -5.63
N GLY A 40 -1.48 3.97 -6.97
CA GLY A 40 -1.31 5.08 -7.90
C GLY A 40 -0.01 5.08 -8.70
N GLY A 41 0.69 3.95 -8.74
CA GLY A 41 1.87 3.74 -9.58
C GLY A 41 3.20 4.08 -8.90
N LYS A 42 4.22 4.26 -9.73
CA LYS A 42 5.63 4.34 -9.32
C LYS A 42 5.93 5.50 -8.38
N ASP A 43 5.41 6.69 -8.69
CA ASP A 43 5.63 7.89 -7.88
C ASP A 43 5.02 7.75 -6.47
N ALA A 44 3.88 7.06 -6.37
CA ALA A 44 3.24 6.76 -5.09
C ALA A 44 4.06 5.74 -4.27
N ALA A 45 4.70 4.77 -4.92
CA ALA A 45 5.53 3.76 -4.24
C ALA A 45 6.83 4.32 -3.66
N LYS A 46 7.47 5.28 -4.35
CA LYS A 46 8.77 5.82 -3.94
C LYS A 46 8.71 6.45 -2.56
N GLY A 47 9.45 5.89 -1.59
CA GLY A 47 9.51 6.38 -0.21
C GLY A 47 8.31 6.00 0.68
N LEU A 48 7.36 5.24 0.15
CA LEU A 48 6.24 4.68 0.91
C LEU A 48 6.74 3.68 1.96
N GLU A 49 6.19 3.70 3.17
CA GLU A 49 6.37 2.63 4.16
C GLU A 49 5.19 1.66 4.07
N LEU A 50 5.47 0.38 3.85
CA LEU A 50 4.49 -0.70 3.77
C LEU A 50 4.74 -1.71 4.87
N TYR A 51 3.74 -1.95 5.70
CA TYR A 51 3.73 -3.02 6.70
C TYR A 51 2.70 -4.06 6.27
N CYS A 52 3.12 -5.31 6.07
CA CYS A 52 2.23 -6.41 5.68
C CYS A 52 2.63 -7.75 6.32
N TRP A 53 1.72 -8.73 6.30
CA TRP A 53 2.09 -10.10 6.66
C TRP A 53 2.63 -10.82 5.42
N ASP A 54 3.77 -11.49 5.53
CA ASP A 54 4.43 -12.24 4.45
C ASP A 54 3.83 -13.65 4.20
N ASN A 55 2.58 -13.87 4.61
CA ASN A 55 1.90 -15.14 4.42
C ASN A 55 1.91 -15.54 2.92
N PRO A 56 2.52 -16.68 2.56
CA PRO A 56 2.75 -17.06 1.16
C PRO A 56 1.47 -17.44 0.42
N THR A 57 0.36 -17.70 1.14
CA THR A 57 -0.94 -18.00 0.52
C THR A 57 -1.72 -16.75 0.14
N SER A 58 -1.40 -15.60 0.74
CA SER A 58 -2.24 -14.40 0.68
C SER A 58 -1.51 -13.17 0.14
N THR A 59 -0.22 -13.02 0.46
CA THR A 59 0.61 -11.92 -0.02
C THR A 59 1.35 -12.34 -1.28
N SER A 60 1.14 -11.59 -2.36
CA SER A 60 1.76 -11.83 -3.67
C SER A 60 3.25 -11.45 -3.63
N PRO A 61 4.18 -12.39 -3.86
CA PRO A 61 5.60 -12.06 -3.97
C PRO A 61 5.90 -11.16 -5.19
N ILE A 62 5.04 -11.19 -6.22
CA ILE A 62 5.15 -10.32 -7.39
C ILE A 62 4.82 -8.88 -7.00
N GLY A 63 3.71 -8.64 -6.30
CA GLY A 63 3.32 -7.30 -5.85
C GLY A 63 4.35 -6.68 -4.89
N ILE A 64 4.87 -7.48 -3.95
CA ILE A 64 5.98 -7.07 -3.07
C ILE A 64 7.21 -6.65 -3.88
N ARG A 65 7.62 -7.47 -4.86
CA ARG A 65 8.79 -7.18 -5.70
C ARG A 65 8.62 -5.90 -6.50
N GLU A 66 7.44 -5.67 -7.08
CA GLU A 66 7.16 -4.46 -7.85
C GLU A 66 7.22 -3.21 -6.97
N LEU A 67 6.59 -3.23 -5.80
CA LEU A 67 6.63 -2.10 -4.86
C LEU A 67 8.06 -1.81 -4.38
N PHE A 68 8.81 -2.85 -4.02
CA PHE A 68 10.20 -2.72 -3.60
C PHE A 68 11.07 -2.10 -4.69
N LYS A 69 10.92 -2.59 -5.94
CA LYS A 69 11.67 -2.08 -7.10
C LYS A 69 11.40 -0.59 -7.36
N GLU A 70 10.18 -0.13 -7.12
CA GLU A 70 9.79 1.28 -7.31
C GLU A 70 10.08 2.15 -6.06
N GLY A 71 10.78 1.61 -5.06
CA GLY A 71 11.34 2.37 -3.94
C GLY A 71 10.47 2.41 -2.68
N ALA A 72 9.50 1.50 -2.54
CA ALA A 72 8.79 1.31 -1.27
C ALA A 72 9.69 0.60 -0.24
N ARG A 73 9.57 0.98 1.02
CA ARG A 73 10.20 0.32 2.17
C ARG A 73 9.21 -0.67 2.75
N ILE A 74 9.55 -1.95 2.73
CA ILE A 74 8.64 -3.04 3.11
C ILE A 74 9.09 -3.63 4.45
N TYR A 75 8.14 -3.79 5.35
CA TYR A 75 8.30 -4.38 6.67
C TYR A 75 7.29 -5.51 6.82
N PHE A 76 7.74 -6.67 7.25
CA PHE A 76 6.87 -7.81 7.51
C PHE A 76 6.48 -7.87 8.98
N VAL A 77 5.19 -8.11 9.25
CA VAL A 77 4.60 -8.17 10.59
C VAL A 77 3.69 -9.39 10.67
N ASP A 78 3.99 -10.27 11.63
CA ASP A 78 3.20 -11.49 11.87
C ASP A 78 1.76 -11.16 12.30
N ASP A 79 0.82 -11.98 11.84
CA ASP A 79 -0.61 -11.92 12.18
C ASP A 79 -1.29 -10.54 11.96
N LEU A 80 -0.73 -9.72 11.06
CA LEU A 80 -1.31 -8.41 10.74
C LEU A 80 -2.62 -8.56 9.95
N HIS A 81 -3.71 -8.02 10.49
CA HIS A 81 -5.00 -7.99 9.78
C HIS A 81 -5.60 -6.58 9.57
N MET A 82 -4.83 -5.52 9.83
CA MET A 82 -5.29 -4.14 9.63
C MET A 82 -5.36 -3.75 8.15
N LYS A 83 -6.05 -2.64 7.86
CA LYS A 83 -6.06 -1.95 6.56
C LYS A 83 -6.08 -0.44 6.81
N VAL A 84 -4.91 0.17 6.92
CA VAL A 84 -4.70 1.59 7.23
C VAL A 84 -3.90 2.22 6.11
N PHE A 85 -4.38 3.38 5.65
CA PHE A 85 -3.71 4.24 4.67
C PHE A 85 -3.58 5.61 5.30
N TRP A 86 -2.36 6.10 5.44
CA TRP A 86 -2.10 7.35 6.14
C TRP A 86 -0.98 8.13 5.46
N SER A 87 -1.08 9.46 5.54
CA SER A 87 -0.01 10.36 5.17
C SER A 87 0.03 11.54 6.13
N GLU A 88 1.25 12.00 6.39
CA GLU A 88 1.51 13.28 7.02
C GLU A 88 1.19 14.39 6.00
N ARG A 89 0.28 15.28 6.37
CA ARG A 89 -0.15 16.42 5.56
C ARG A 89 -0.25 17.67 6.41
#